data_AF-A0A6I9YRK0-F1
#
_entry.id   AF-A0A6I9YRK0-F1
#
_cell.length_a   1.000
_cell.length_b   1.000
_cell.length_c   1.000
_cell.angle_alpha   90.00
_cell.angle_beta   90.00
_cell.angle_gamma   90.00
#
_symmetry.space_group_name_H-M   'P 1'
#
loop_
_entity.id
_entity.type
_entity.pdbx_description
1 polymer ?
#
loop_
_entity_poly.entity_id
_entity_poly.type
_entity_poly.pdbx_seq_one_letter_code
_entity_poly.pdbx_strand_id
1 'polypeptide(L)'
;MINFINVVYKALGIHVVLIGLNIWCDGDKIVVSATEDNLFSFSVWRQKNLKHKKNDNTQLLTGVQFNGGSFGYAPLRGMCDPWISVGIVQDHSKDVSLVASTMAHEIGHSVGMEHDANSCTCKGGPCIMAASGG
;
A
#
# COMPACT_ATOMS: atom_id res chain seq x y z
N MET A 1 4.64 -5.80 -10.37
CA MET A 1 3.83 -4.92 -9.51
C MET A 1 3.85 -3.46 -9.97
N ILE A 2 4.97 -2.73 -9.87
CA ILE A 2 5.03 -1.27 -10.16
C ILE A 2 4.49 -0.90 -11.55
N ASN A 3 4.76 -1.70 -12.58
CA ASN A 3 4.21 -1.46 -13.92
C ASN A 3 2.67 -1.48 -13.95
N PHE A 4 2.04 -2.41 -13.22
CA PHE A 4 0.58 -2.47 -13.10
C PHE A 4 0.03 -1.25 -12.37
N ILE A 5 0.67 -0.87 -11.25
CA ILE A 5 0.31 0.33 -10.49
C ILE A 5 0.36 1.57 -11.40
N ASN A 6 1.39 1.70 -12.24
CA ASN A 6 1.47 2.80 -13.21
C ASN A 6 0.37 2.79 -14.27
N VAL A 7 -0.13 1.61 -14.69
CA VAL A 7 -1.30 1.53 -15.58
C VAL A 7 -2.55 2.09 -14.89
N VAL A 8 -2.75 1.79 -13.61
CA VAL A 8 -3.85 2.31 -12.79
C VAL A 8 -3.75 3.83 -12.63
N TYR A 9 -2.60 4.33 -12.15
CA TYR A 9 -2.42 5.75 -11.84
C TYR A 9 -2.32 6.67 -13.07
N LYS A 10 -2.11 6.11 -14.26
CA LYS A 10 -2.13 6.86 -15.51
C LYS A 10 -3.45 7.63 -15.72
N ALA A 11 -4.58 7.07 -15.30
CA ALA A 11 -5.89 7.72 -15.41
C ALA A 11 -5.98 9.02 -14.58
N LEU A 12 -5.12 9.18 -13.57
CA LEU A 12 -5.07 10.32 -12.66
C LEU A 12 -3.91 11.28 -12.98
N GLY A 13 -3.16 11.03 -14.06
CA GLY A 13 -1.96 11.81 -14.38
C GLY A 13 -0.81 11.62 -13.38
N ILE A 14 -0.85 10.57 -12.56
CA ILE A 14 0.18 10.25 -11.57
C ILE A 14 1.12 9.18 -12.13
N HIS A 15 2.42 9.33 -11.89
CA HIS A 15 3.43 8.34 -12.24
C HIS A 15 4.19 7.91 -10.99
N VAL A 16 4.14 6.61 -10.67
CA VAL A 16 4.80 6.00 -9.53
C VAL A 16 6.17 5.49 -9.95
N VAL A 17 7.22 6.05 -9.36
CA VAL A 17 8.61 5.67 -9.64
C VAL A 17 9.18 4.93 -8.43
N LEU A 18 9.68 3.71 -8.65
CA LEU A 18 10.41 2.96 -7.62
C LEU A 18 11.84 3.51 -7.51
N ILE A 19 12.11 4.27 -6.45
CA ILE A 19 13.43 4.89 -6.21
C ILE A 19 14.27 4.16 -5.15
N GLY A 20 13.70 3.15 -4.48
CA GLY A 20 14.38 2.37 -3.47
C GLY A 20 13.68 1.05 -3.19
N LEU A 21 14.47 0.01 -2.98
CA LEU A 21 14.02 -1.32 -2.58
C LEU A 21 14.90 -1.78 -1.40
N ASN A 22 14.26 -2.26 -0.34
CA ASN A 22 14.96 -2.81 0.83
C ASN A 22 14.33 -4.16 1.16
N ILE A 23 15.15 -5.21 1.19
CA ILE A 23 14.74 -6.58 1.50
C ILE A 23 15.39 -6.97 2.82
N TRP A 24 14.59 -7.33 3.81
CA TRP A 24 15.04 -7.66 5.16
C TRP A 24 15.52 -9.12 5.25
N CYS A 25 16.66 -9.42 4.64
CA CYS A 25 17.22 -10.78 4.60
C CYS A 25 17.78 -11.28 5.94
N ASP A 26 18.14 -10.36 6.83
CA ASP A 26 18.75 -10.61 8.14
C ASP A 26 17.72 -10.55 9.29
N GLY A 27 16.43 -10.66 8.95
CA GLY A 27 15.32 -10.63 9.88
C GLY A 27 14.57 -9.30 9.87
N ASP A 28 13.30 -9.38 10.29
CA ASP A 28 12.36 -8.26 10.23
C ASP A 28 12.82 -7.07 11.08
N LYS A 29 12.66 -5.86 10.54
CA LYS A 29 13.08 -4.62 11.24
C LYS A 29 12.00 -4.03 12.13
N ILE A 30 10.80 -4.59 12.07
CA ILE A 30 9.67 -4.36 12.96
C ILE A 30 9.00 -5.71 13.22
N VAL A 31 8.20 -5.81 14.28
CA VAL A 31 7.29 -6.96 14.42
C VAL A 31 6.18 -6.80 13.38
N VAL A 32 6.01 -7.80 12.52
CA VAL A 32 4.90 -7.83 11.56
C VAL A 32 3.88 -8.85 12.06
N SER A 33 2.80 -8.37 12.69
CA SER A 33 1.69 -9.18 13.21
C SER A 33 0.55 -9.29 12.19
N ALA A 34 -0.56 -9.94 12.55
CA ALA A 34 -1.77 -10.01 11.73
C ALA A 34 -2.69 -8.77 11.87
N THR A 35 -2.23 -7.68 12.51
CA THR A 35 -3.06 -6.51 12.85
C THR A 35 -2.59 -5.23 12.16
N GLU A 36 -3.44 -4.20 12.15
CA GLU A 36 -3.14 -2.87 11.63
C GLU A 36 -2.04 -2.13 12.41
N ASP A 37 -1.73 -2.57 13.64
CA ASP A 37 -0.69 -1.98 14.52
C ASP A 37 0.70 -1.92 13.84
N ASN A 38 0.91 -2.79 12.85
CA ASN A 38 2.10 -2.80 12.00
C ASN A 38 2.34 -1.45 11.30
N LEU A 39 1.28 -0.70 10.94
CA LEU A 39 1.40 0.61 10.29
C LEU A 39 2.20 1.60 11.14
N PHE A 40 1.87 1.66 12.43
CA PHE A 40 2.56 2.57 13.35
C PHE A 40 4.03 2.19 13.50
N SER A 41 4.31 0.89 13.70
CA SER A 41 5.68 0.40 13.81
C SER A 41 6.48 0.66 12.52
N PHE A 42 5.87 0.46 11.36
CA PHE A 42 6.49 0.72 10.06
C PHE A 42 6.74 2.21 9.80
N SER A 43 5.81 3.08 10.20
CA SER A 43 5.96 4.54 10.17
C SER A 43 7.19 4.99 10.97
N VAL A 44 7.32 4.51 12.21
CA VAL A 44 8.47 4.81 13.07
C VAL A 44 9.77 4.30 12.44
N TRP A 45 9.76 3.09 11.87
CA TRP A 45 10.91 2.55 11.16
C TRP A 45 11.31 3.40 9.95
N ARG A 46 10.35 3.82 9.10
CA ARG A 46 10.59 4.69 7.94
C ARG A 46 11.27 5.97 8.38
N GLN A 47 10.74 6.62 9.42
CA GLN A 47 11.27 7.88 9.92
C GLN A 47 12.70 7.76 10.47
N LYS A 48 13.02 6.65 11.13
CA LYS A 48 14.36 6.42 11.67
C LYS A 48 15.37 6.06 10.57
N ASN A 49 14.98 5.26 9.59
CA ASN A 49 15.93 4.60 8.67
C ASN A 49 15.95 5.19 7.26
N LEU A 50 14.87 5.83 6.82
CA LEU A 50 14.75 6.39 5.47
C LEU A 50 14.79 7.92 5.45
N LYS A 51 15.04 8.59 6.58
CA LYS A 51 15.15 10.06 6.67
C LYS A 51 16.08 10.69 5.62
N HIS A 52 17.19 10.02 5.31
CA HIS A 52 18.19 10.49 4.34
C HIS A 52 17.96 9.96 2.92
N LYS A 53 17.02 9.02 2.73
CA LYS A 53 16.61 8.48 1.43
C LYS A 53 15.29 9.12 1.06
N LYS A 54 15.32 10.32 0.50
CA LYS A 54 14.12 11.09 0.12
C LYS A 54 13.16 10.21 -0.69
N ASN A 55 11.94 10.07 -0.22
CA ASN A 55 10.85 9.36 -0.86
C ASN A 55 9.51 9.96 -0.42
N ASP A 56 8.53 9.95 -1.31
CA ASP A 56 7.22 10.58 -1.06
C ASP A 56 6.29 9.64 -0.28
N ASN A 57 6.38 8.33 -0.54
CA ASN A 57 5.59 7.27 0.09
C ASN A 57 6.43 5.99 0.23
N THR A 58 6.10 5.12 1.20
CA THR A 58 6.76 3.81 1.36
C THR A 58 5.74 2.70 1.62
N GLN A 59 5.85 1.60 0.88
CA GLN A 59 4.99 0.43 1.04
C GLN A 59 5.80 -0.75 1.60
N LEU A 60 5.28 -1.44 2.61
CA LEU A 60 5.79 -2.72 3.10
C LEU A 60 5.01 -3.85 2.44
N LEU A 61 5.70 -4.75 1.75
CA LEU A 61 5.11 -6.01 1.27
C LEU A 61 5.49 -7.13 2.23
N THR A 62 4.51 -7.86 2.77
CA THR A 62 4.73 -8.92 3.76
C THR A 62 4.04 -10.22 3.37
N GLY A 63 4.63 -11.36 3.73
CA GLY A 63 3.99 -12.67 3.65
C GLY A 63 3.10 -13.02 4.85
N VAL A 64 3.03 -12.14 5.86
CA VAL A 64 2.16 -12.33 7.03
C VAL A 64 0.70 -12.14 6.61
N GLN A 65 -0.16 -13.09 6.99
CA GLN A 65 -1.59 -13.00 6.76
C GLN A 65 -2.25 -12.08 7.79
N PHE A 66 -3.01 -11.09 7.32
CA PHE A 66 -3.76 -10.19 8.20
C PHE A 66 -5.11 -10.79 8.64
N ASN A 67 -5.61 -10.33 9.78
CA ASN A 67 -6.90 -10.73 10.33
C ASN A 67 -8.06 -10.00 9.61
N GLY A 68 -9.27 -10.55 9.71
CA GLY A 68 -10.49 -9.85 9.30
C GLY A 68 -10.68 -9.69 7.79
N GLY A 69 -9.93 -10.45 6.97
CA GLY A 69 -10.09 -10.46 5.51
C GLY A 69 -9.51 -9.25 4.78
N SER A 70 -8.80 -8.36 5.49
CA SER A 70 -8.06 -7.26 4.87
C SER A 70 -6.76 -7.76 4.24
N PHE A 71 -6.36 -7.18 3.13
CA PHE A 71 -5.09 -7.48 2.45
C PHE A 71 -4.07 -6.36 2.52
N GLY A 72 -4.46 -5.20 3.05
CA GLY A 72 -3.60 -4.05 3.19
C GLY A 72 -4.21 -3.01 4.11
N TYR A 73 -3.36 -2.08 4.53
CA TYR A 73 -3.75 -0.92 5.32
C TYR A 73 -2.88 0.29 4.94
N ALA A 74 -3.47 1.47 4.87
CA ALA A 74 -2.77 2.74 4.75
C ALA A 74 -3.58 3.89 5.38
N PRO A 75 -2.92 4.93 5.92
CA PRO A 75 -3.60 6.12 6.39
C PRO A 75 -4.22 6.91 5.23
N LEU A 76 -5.46 7.35 5.43
CA LEU A 76 -6.14 8.26 4.50
C LEU A 76 -5.43 9.62 4.45
N ARG A 77 -5.19 10.13 3.23
CA ARG A 77 -4.53 11.42 2.96
C ARG A 77 -3.10 11.52 3.52
N GLY A 78 -2.39 10.39 3.61
CA GLY A 78 -1.03 10.34 4.12
C GLY A 78 0.08 10.74 3.13
N MET A 79 -0.19 10.98 1.85
CA MET A 79 0.83 11.26 0.83
C MET A 79 1.73 12.44 1.24
N CYS A 80 3.05 12.26 1.12
CA CYS A 80 4.10 13.22 1.52
C CYS A 80 4.22 13.53 3.02
N ASP A 81 3.30 13.04 3.86
CA ASP A 81 3.44 13.22 5.31
C ASP A 81 4.67 12.42 5.83
N PRO A 82 5.52 13.02 6.67
CA PRO A 82 6.69 12.33 7.19
C PRO A 82 6.36 11.04 7.97
N TRP A 83 5.25 11.00 8.69
CA TRP A 83 4.86 9.87 9.53
C TRP A 83 3.87 8.96 8.83
N ILE A 84 2.83 9.51 8.21
CA ILE A 84 1.71 8.69 7.75
C ILE A 84 1.74 8.38 6.25
N SER A 85 2.81 8.76 5.52
CA SER A 85 2.99 8.32 4.12
C SER A 85 3.57 6.91 3.99
N VAL A 86 2.81 5.96 4.55
CA VAL A 86 3.15 4.54 4.56
C VAL A 86 1.94 3.68 4.23
N GLY A 87 2.17 2.49 3.68
CA GLY A 87 1.17 1.42 3.59
C GLY A 87 1.80 0.06 3.84
N ILE A 88 0.97 -0.90 4.25
CA ILE A 88 1.36 -2.31 4.42
C ILE A 88 0.44 -3.16 3.56
N VAL A 89 1.00 -4.11 2.83
CA VAL A 89 0.29 -4.96 1.87
C VAL A 89 0.73 -6.41 2.08
N GLN A 90 -0.25 -7.31 2.16
CA GLN A 90 -0.03 -8.74 2.18
C GLN A 90 0.22 -9.25 0.75
N ASP A 91 1.23 -10.11 0.58
CA ASP A 91 1.46 -10.89 -0.65
C ASP A 91 0.47 -12.07 -0.71
N HIS A 92 -0.80 -11.75 -0.94
CA HIS A 92 -1.93 -12.68 -0.74
C HIS A 92 -2.23 -13.60 -1.92
N SER A 93 -1.55 -13.43 -3.06
CA SER A 93 -1.83 -14.20 -4.27
C SER A 93 -0.58 -14.40 -5.12
N LYS A 94 -0.52 -15.54 -5.83
CA LYS A 94 0.49 -15.79 -6.87
C LYS A 94 0.28 -14.91 -8.11
N ASP A 95 -0.93 -14.40 -8.31
CA ASP A 95 -1.18 -13.39 -9.33
C ASP A 95 -0.73 -12.02 -8.84
N VAL A 96 0.42 -11.60 -9.34
CA VAL A 96 1.06 -10.31 -9.06
C VAL A 96 0.14 -9.13 -9.33
N SER A 97 -0.84 -9.26 -10.23
CA SER A 97 -1.79 -8.19 -10.56
C SER A 97 -2.76 -7.94 -9.42
N LEU A 98 -3.18 -8.98 -8.70
CA LEU A 98 -4.07 -8.85 -7.54
C LEU A 98 -3.36 -8.17 -6.37
N VAL A 99 -2.12 -8.56 -6.09
CA VAL A 99 -1.30 -7.92 -5.04
C VAL A 99 -0.95 -6.48 -5.42
N ALA A 100 -0.64 -6.23 -6.70
CA ALA A 100 -0.41 -4.87 -7.19
C ALA A 100 -1.67 -4.00 -7.13
N SER A 101 -2.85 -4.57 -7.34
CA SER A 101 -4.13 -3.87 -7.17
C SER A 101 -4.36 -3.46 -5.71
N THR A 102 -4.06 -4.34 -4.75
CA THR A 102 -4.11 -3.99 -3.32
C THR A 102 -3.11 -2.88 -2.99
N MET A 103 -1.87 -2.95 -3.49
CA MET A 103 -0.92 -1.86 -3.28
C MET A 103 -1.36 -0.54 -3.93
N ALA A 104 -2.00 -0.59 -5.10
CA ALA A 104 -2.60 0.60 -5.72
C ALA A 104 -3.76 1.15 -4.86
N HIS A 105 -4.58 0.28 -4.27
CA HIS A 105 -5.63 0.68 -3.33
C HIS A 105 -5.07 1.43 -2.11
N GLU A 106 -4.02 0.90 -1.47
CA GLU A 106 -3.40 1.54 -0.31
C GLU A 106 -2.69 2.87 -0.63
N ILE A 107 -2.08 2.98 -1.82
CA ILE A 107 -1.58 4.27 -2.31
C ILE A 107 -2.76 5.22 -2.60
N GLY A 108 -3.92 4.69 -2.99
CA GLY A 108 -5.17 5.43 -3.20
C GLY A 108 -5.63 6.13 -1.93
N HIS A 109 -5.68 5.40 -0.81
CA HIS A 109 -5.89 5.98 0.52
C HIS A 109 -4.86 7.07 0.83
N SER A 110 -3.57 6.80 0.56
CA SER A 110 -2.51 7.80 0.79
C SER A 110 -2.75 9.10 0.04
N VAL A 111 -3.21 9.06 -1.22
CA VAL A 111 -3.56 10.27 -2.01
C VAL A 111 -4.96 10.82 -1.71
N GLY A 112 -5.68 10.22 -0.76
CA GLY A 112 -6.93 10.75 -0.21
C GLY A 112 -8.21 10.17 -0.79
N MET A 113 -8.14 9.05 -1.52
CA MET A 113 -9.33 8.34 -1.99
C MET A 113 -9.95 7.55 -0.85
N GLU A 114 -11.26 7.63 -0.71
CA GLU A 114 -12.02 6.75 0.19
C GLU A 114 -12.50 5.52 -0.59
N HIS A 115 -13.07 4.55 0.12
CA HIS A 115 -13.70 3.43 -0.54
C HIS A 115 -14.85 3.87 -1.46
N ASP A 116 -15.04 3.12 -2.53
CA ASP A 116 -16.16 3.31 -3.44
C ASP A 116 -17.50 3.13 -2.70
N ALA A 117 -18.41 4.10 -2.87
CA ALA A 117 -19.78 3.97 -2.43
C ALA A 117 -20.56 3.02 -3.35
N ASN A 118 -21.73 2.54 -2.92
CA ASN A 118 -22.57 1.63 -3.73
C ASN A 118 -22.99 2.20 -5.10
N SER A 119 -22.95 3.52 -5.27
CA SER A 119 -23.24 4.20 -6.54
C SER A 119 -22.03 4.33 -7.47
N CYS A 120 -20.81 4.06 -6.99
CA CYS A 120 -19.60 4.11 -7.80
C CYS A 120 -19.54 2.90 -8.73
N THR A 121 -19.09 3.12 -9.97
CA THR A 121 -19.00 2.06 -10.98
C THR A 121 -17.71 2.18 -11.79
N CYS A 122 -17.16 1.04 -12.18
CA CYS A 122 -16.02 0.94 -13.08
C CYS A 122 -16.35 0.03 -14.26
N LYS A 123 -15.70 0.28 -15.39
CA LYS A 123 -15.82 -0.58 -16.56
C LYS A 123 -14.91 -1.79 -16.40
N GLY A 124 -15.45 -2.99 -16.64
CA GLY A 124 -14.65 -4.21 -16.73
C GLY A 124 -14.34 -4.92 -15.41
N GLY A 125 -15.02 -4.57 -14.32
CA GLY A 125 -14.86 -5.24 -13.03
C GLY A 125 -15.00 -4.29 -11.84
N PRO A 126 -14.65 -4.76 -10.63
CA PRO A 126 -14.61 -3.91 -9.44
C PRO A 126 -13.58 -2.79 -9.62
N CYS A 127 -13.89 -1.64 -9.05
CA CYS A 127 -12.99 -0.51 -8.97
C CYS A 127 -11.82 -0.80 -8.03
N ILE A 128 -10.68 -0.10 -8.23
CA ILE A 128 -9.50 -0.23 -7.37
C ILE A 128 -9.83 0.10 -5.91
N MET A 129 -10.72 1.07 -5.66
CA MET A 129 -11.08 1.52 -4.31
C MET A 129 -12.30 0.78 -3.72
N ALA A 130 -12.73 -0.35 -4.28
CA ALA A 130 -13.78 -1.14 -3.67
C ALA A 130 -13.38 -1.57 -2.24
N ALA A 131 -14.26 -1.37 -1.25
CA ALA A 131 -14.03 -1.83 0.12
C ALA A 131 -13.86 -3.36 0.13
N SER A 132 -12.80 -3.85 0.77
CA SER A 132 -12.27 -5.22 0.75
C SER A 132 -13.28 -6.37 0.64
N GLY A 133 -12.96 -7.35 -0.21
CA GLY A 133 -13.50 -8.72 -0.20
C GLY A 133 -14.54 -9.00 -1.28
N GLY A 134 -14.10 -9.20 -2.52
CA GLY A 134 -14.84 -10.06 -3.47
C GLY A 134 -14.70 -11.53 -3.09
#